data_AF-A0A7V9QS71-F1
#
_entry.id   AF-A0A7V9QS71-F1
#
_cell.length_a   1.000
_cell.length_b   1.000
_cell.length_c   1.000
_cell.angle_alpha   90.00
_cell.angle_beta   90.00
_cell.angle_gamma   90.00
#
_symmetry.space_group_name_H-M   'P 1'
#
loop_
_entity.id
_entity.type
_entity.pdbx_description
1 polymer ?
#
loop_
_entity_poly.entity_id
_entity_poly.type
_entity_poly.pdbx_seq_one_letter_code
_entity_poly.pdbx_strand_id
1 'polypeptide(L)' 'EKFRTVFLMHDVEGFTHEEIGEFLKIPAGTSKTRLFQARGKLRAELADFAGDWVS' A
#
# COMPACT_ATOMS: atom_id res chain seq x y z
N GLU A 1 2.77 10.44 -3.40
CA GLU A 1 2.40 10.61 -1.97
C GLU A 1 1.23 9.72 -1.53
N LYS A 2 0.03 9.86 -2.11
CA LYS A 2 -1.22 9.16 -1.72
C LYS A 2 -1.15 7.63 -1.54
N PHE A 3 -0.31 6.91 -2.29
CA PHE A 3 -0.16 5.45 -2.19
C PHE A 3 0.77 5.03 -1.04
N ARG A 4 1.85 5.79 -0.84
CA ARG A 4 2.83 5.52 0.22
C ARG A 4 2.19 5.69 1.59
N THR A 5 1.41 6.75 1.79
CA THR A 5 0.69 7.01 3.04
C THR A 5 -0.26 5.87 3.39
N VAL A 6 -1.12 5.44 2.45
CA VAL A 6 -2.06 4.33 2.68
C VAL A 6 -1.33 3.02 2.96
N PHE A 7 -0.22 2.76 2.27
CA PHE A 7 0.59 1.57 2.51
C PHE A 7 1.20 1.55 3.91
N LEU A 8 1.82 2.66 4.35
CA LEU A 8 2.41 2.76 5.69
C LEU A 8 1.34 2.59 6.77
N MET A 9 0.23 3.31 6.66
CA MET A 9 -0.84 3.23 7.64
C MET A 9 -1.42 1.81 7.76
N HIS A 10 -1.60 1.09 6.64
CA HIS A 10 -2.20 -0.25 6.67
C HIS A 10 -1.17 -1.36 6.96
N ASP A 11 -0.13 -1.48 6.14
CA ASP A 11 0.78 -2.64 6.17
C ASP A 11 1.89 -2.51 7.23
N VAL A 12 2.17 -1.29 7.71
CA VAL A 12 3.19 -1.05 8.73
C VAL A 12 2.57 -0.70 10.09
N GLU A 13 1.57 0.19 10.10
CA GLU A 13 0.95 0.68 11.34
C GLU A 13 -0.31 -0.11 11.75
N GLY A 14 -0.90 -0.89 10.84
CA GLY A 14 -2.03 -1.78 11.15
C GLY A 14 -3.41 -1.14 11.14
N PHE A 15 -3.56 0.08 10.62
CA PHE A 15 -4.86 0.75 10.51
C PHE A 15 -5.78 0.07 9.49
N THR A 16 -7.06 0.02 9.82
CA THR A 16 -8.12 -0.45 8.92
C THR A 16 -8.40 0.54 7.80
N HIS A 17 -9.07 0.09 6.73
CA HIS A 17 -9.43 0.96 5.62
C HIS A 17 -10.46 2.03 6.00
N GLU A 18 -11.31 1.70 6.97
CA GLU A 18 -12.29 2.59 7.57
C GLU A 18 -11.57 3.74 8.30
N GLU A 19 -10.65 3.43 9.23
CA GLU A 19 -9.84 4.44 9.95
C GLU A 19 -9.01 5.31 9.01
N ILE A 20 -8.34 4.70 8.01
CA ILE A 20 -7.58 5.43 7.00
C ILE A 20 -8.50 6.37 6.19
N GLY A 21 -9.72 5.92 5.88
CA GLY A 21 -10.72 6.72 5.19
C GLY A 21 -11.11 7.97 5.98
N GLU A 22 -11.32 7.81 7.29
CA GLU A 22 -11.61 8.90 8.21
C GLU A 22 -10.44 9.89 8.32
N PHE A 23 -9.22 9.40 8.56
CA PHE A 23 -8.03 10.24 8.70
C PHE A 23 -7.70 11.04 7.44
N LEU A 24 -7.82 10.40 6.27
CA LEU A 24 -7.46 11.03 4.98
C LEU A 24 -8.65 11.69 4.28
N LYS A 25 -9.84 11.65 4.89
CA LYS A 25 -11.11 12.14 4.31
C LYS A 25 -11.37 11.58 2.91
N ILE A 26 -11.23 10.26 2.76
CA ILE A 26 -11.50 9.52 1.52
C ILE A 26 -12.42 8.33 1.79
N PRO A 27 -13.16 7.82 0.79
CA PRO A 27 -13.90 6.57 0.95
C PRO A 27 -12.97 5.39 1.30
N ALA A 28 -13.38 4.50 2.20
CA ALA A 28 -12.63 3.27 2.51
C ALA A 28 -12.33 2.44 1.26
N GLY A 29 -13.24 2.40 0.27
CA GLY A 29 -13.00 1.77 -1.03
C GLY A 29 -11.85 2.40 -1.82
N THR A 30 -11.62 3.72 -1.68
CA THR A 30 -10.45 4.38 -2.27
C THR A 30 -9.17 3.99 -1.54
N SER A 31 -9.21 3.79 -0.21
CA SER A 31 -8.08 3.25 0.57
C SER A 31 -7.69 1.85 0.06
N LYS A 32 -8.66 0.95 -0.14
CA LYS A 32 -8.44 -0.39 -0.72
C LYS A 32 -7.75 -0.35 -2.08
N THR A 33 -8.27 0.47 -3.01
CA THR A 33 -7.67 0.61 -4.35
C THR A 33 -6.27 1.20 -4.29
N ARG A 34 -6.03 2.20 -3.44
CA ARG A 34 -4.70 2.80 -3.26
C ARG A 34 -3.69 1.81 -2.68
N LEU A 35 -4.10 0.97 -1.72
CA LEU A 35 -3.25 -0.07 -1.16
C LEU A 35 -2.86 -1.11 -2.22
N PHE A 36 -3.83 -1.57 -3.02
CA PHE A 36 -3.55 -2.50 -4.12
C PHE A 36 -2.52 -1.93 -5.11
N GLN A 37 -2.70 -0.67 -5.51
CA GLN A 37 -1.75 0.02 -6.40
C GLN A 37 -0.38 0.19 -5.75
N ALA A 38 -0.31 0.51 -4.45
CA ALA A 38 0.95 0.63 -3.72
C ALA A 38 1.74 -0.68 -3.72
N ARG A 39 1.09 -1.80 -3.38
CA ARG A 39 1.70 -3.14 -3.41
C ARG A 39 2.10 -3.57 -4.82
N GLY A 40 1.33 -3.18 -5.84
CA GLY A 40 1.69 -3.41 -7.24
C GLY A 40 3.00 -2.71 -7.62
N LYS A 41 3.14 -1.44 -7.26
CA LYS A 41 4.37 -0.66 -7.51
C LYS A 41 5.57 -1.24 -6.76
N LEU A 42 5.41 -1.56 -5.47
CA LEU A 42 6.48 -2.14 -4.67
C LEU A 42 6.97 -3.47 -5.26
N ARG A 43 6.04 -4.34 -5.70
CA ARG A 43 6.41 -5.59 -6.38
C ARG A 43 7.17 -5.36 -7.68
N ALA A 44 6.77 -4.36 -8.47
CA ALA A 44 7.48 -4.02 -9.71
C ALA A 44 8.89 -3.48 -9.44
N GLU A 45 9.05 -2.63 -8.41
CA GLU A 45 10.36 -2.07 -8.02
C GLU A 45 11.30 -3.12 -7.43
N LEU A 46 10.75 -4.15 -6.77
CA LEU A 46 11.52 -5.26 -6.20
C LEU A 46 11.67 -6.46 -7.16
N ALA A 47 11.13 -6.39 -8.37
CA ALA A 47 11.11 -7.52 -9.29
C ALA A 47 12.52 -8.00 -9.63
N ASP A 48 13.45 -7.08 -9.85
CA ASP A 48 14.85 -7.39 -10.18
C ASP A 48 15.57 -8.05 -9.00
N PHE A 49 15.32 -7.59 -7.77
CA PHE A 49 15.90 -8.18 -6.56
C PHE A 49 15.39 -9.60 -6.28
N ALA A 50 14.15 -9.93 -6.69
CA ALA A 50 13.61 -11.26 -6.46
C ALA A 50 14.33 -12.36 -7.26
N GLY A 51 14.94 -12.03 -8.41
CA GLY A 51 15.74 -12.97 -9.20
C GLY A 51 17.04 -13.39 -8.52
N ASP A 52 17.63 -12.51 -7.71
CA ASP A 52 18.92 -12.72 -7.05
C ASP A 52 18.84 -13.66 -5.84
N TRP A 53 17.67 -13.79 -5.20
CA TRP A 53 17.47 -14.64 -4.00
C TRP A 53 17.04 -16.07 -4.31
N VAL A 54 16.76 -16.39 -5.58
CA VAL A 54 16.30 -17.72 -6.04
C VAL A 54 17.40 -18.48 -6.80
N SER A 55 18.60 -17.90 -6.91
CA SER A 55 19.77 -18.53 -7.53
C SER A 55 20.74 -19.12 -6.50
#